data_AF-A0A358DNN1-F1
#
_entry.id   AF-A0A358DNN1-F1
#
_cell.length_a   1.000
_cell.length_b   1.000
_cell.length_c   1.000
_cell.angle_alpha   90.00
_cell.angle_beta   90.00
_cell.angle_gamma   90.00
#
_symmetry.space_group_name_H-M   'P 1'
#
loop_
_entity.id
_entity.type
_entity.pdbx_description
1 polymer ?
#
loop_
_entity_poly.entity_id
_entity_poly.type
_entity_poly.pdbx_seq_one_letter_code
_entity_poly.pdbx_strand_id
1 'polypeptide(L)' 'KVRNGGDAAYGYNAATDTYEDLIVAGVIDPTKVCRCALQFAASVAGMLLTTQAIIADKPKADEPMPAPSAGMGGMGG' A
#
# COMPACT_ATOMS: atom_id res chain seq x y z
N LYS A 1 -20.80 -11.16 -18.02
CA LYS A 1 -20.08 -11.96 -19.04
C LYS A 1 -19.07 -12.89 -18.38
N VAL A 2 -18.05 -12.38 -17.68
CA VAL A 2 -17.08 -13.22 -16.94
C VAL A 2 -17.70 -13.97 -15.74
N ARG A 3 -18.47 -13.29 -14.88
CA ARG A 3 -19.05 -13.88 -13.65
C ARG A 3 -20.04 -15.05 -13.86
N ASN A 4 -20.57 -15.24 -15.07
CA ASN A 4 -21.58 -16.26 -15.37
C ASN A 4 -21.06 -17.36 -16.30
N GLY A 5 -19.80 -17.26 -16.77
CA GLY A 5 -19.16 -18.29 -17.56
C GLY A 5 -18.56 -19.34 -16.62
N GLY A 6 -18.90 -20.61 -16.81
CA GLY A 6 -18.37 -21.71 -15.98
C GLY A 6 -16.88 -22.01 -16.21
N ASP A 7 -16.22 -21.26 -17.10
CA ASP A 7 -14.82 -21.41 -17.43
C ASP A 7 -13.96 -20.42 -16.60
N ALA A 8 -13.07 -20.97 -15.77
CA ALA A 8 -12.18 -20.22 -14.91
C ALA A 8 -11.09 -19.44 -15.69
N ALA A 9 -10.80 -19.83 -16.94
CA ALA A 9 -9.79 -19.17 -17.78
C ALA A 9 -10.35 -17.98 -18.56
N TYR A 10 -11.67 -17.89 -18.75
CA TYR A 10 -12.29 -16.81 -19.51
C TYR A 10 -12.35 -15.53 -18.69
N GLY A 11 -11.78 -14.45 -19.23
CA GLY A 11 -11.67 -13.18 -18.53
C GLY A 11 -11.65 -11.98 -19.47
N TYR A 12 -11.34 -10.82 -18.90
CA TYR A 12 -11.17 -9.57 -19.63
C TYR A 12 -9.67 -9.27 -19.72
N ASN A 13 -9.14 -9.15 -20.93
CA ASN A 13 -7.76 -8.76 -21.16
C ASN A 13 -7.68 -7.24 -21.32
N ALA A 14 -7.12 -6.57 -20.31
CA ALA A 14 -7.00 -5.12 -20.29
C ALA A 14 -5.98 -4.55 -21.29
N ALA A 15 -5.05 -5.37 -21.80
CA ALA A 15 -4.07 -4.92 -22.80
C ALA A 15 -4.69 -4.79 -24.20
N THR A 16 -5.70 -5.62 -24.50
CA THR A 16 -6.36 -5.68 -25.81
C THR A 16 -7.81 -5.21 -25.80
N ASP A 17 -8.38 -4.93 -24.62
CA ASP A 17 -9.78 -4.53 -24.42
C ASP A 17 -10.78 -5.57 -24.96
N THR A 18 -10.42 -6.86 -24.84
CA THR A 18 -11.22 -8.00 -25.33
C THR A 18 -11.53 -8.99 -24.21
N TYR A 19 -12.62 -9.76 -24.39
CA TYR A 19 -12.92 -10.90 -23.53
C TYR A 19 -12.49 -12.20 -24.21
N GLU A 20 -11.55 -12.91 -23.58
CA GLU A 20 -10.86 -14.07 -24.15
C GLU A 20 -10.37 -15.02 -23.04
N ASP A 21 -9.76 -16.14 -23.44
CA ASP A 21 -9.05 -17.03 -22.53
C ASP A 21 -7.72 -16.39 -22.12
N LEU A 22 -7.60 -16.05 -20.83
CA LEU A 22 -6.44 -15.35 -20.29
C LEU A 22 -5.19 -16.24 -20.20
N ILE A 23 -5.36 -17.56 -20.09
CA ILE A 23 -4.24 -18.50 -20.06
C ILE A 23 -3.60 -18.56 -21.46
N VAL A 24 -4.42 -18.68 -22.50
CA VAL A 24 -3.95 -18.69 -23.89
C VAL A 24 -3.35 -17.33 -24.28
N ALA A 25 -3.92 -16.22 -23.80
CA ALA A 25 -3.40 -14.87 -24.01
C ALA A 25 -2.08 -14.60 -23.23
N GLY A 26 -1.67 -15.49 -22.33
CA GLY A 26 -0.45 -15.36 -21.53
C GLY A 26 -0.58 -14.41 -20.33
N VAL A 27 -1.80 -14.00 -19.97
CA VAL A 27 -2.10 -13.18 -18.79
C VAL A 27 -2.27 -14.11 -17.59
N ILE A 28 -1.15 -14.50 -16.97
CA ILE A 28 -1.09 -15.53 -15.93
C ILE A 28 -0.37 -14.99 -14.69
N ASP A 29 -0.99 -15.19 -13.52
CA ASP A 29 -0.37 -14.93 -12.22
C ASP A 29 0.02 -16.24 -11.50
N PRO A 30 1.21 -16.32 -10.87
CA PRO A 30 1.57 -17.49 -10.08
C PRO A 30 0.60 -17.73 -8.92
N THR A 31 0.25 -18.98 -8.64
CA THR A 31 -0.70 -19.36 -7.57
C THR A 31 -0.34 -18.74 -6.22
N LYS A 32 0.95 -18.67 -5.88
CA LYS A 32 1.44 -18.07 -4.62
C LYS A 32 1.10 -16.59 -4.52
N VAL A 33 1.17 -15.84 -5.61
CA VAL A 33 0.90 -14.39 -5.64
C VAL A 33 -0.56 -14.14 -5.28
N CYS A 34 -1.49 -14.76 -6.01
CA CYS A 34 -2.93 -14.62 -5.76
C CYS A 34 -3.31 -15.06 -4.33
N ARG A 35 -2.79 -16.21 -3.87
CA ARG A 35 -3.09 -16.73 -2.53
C ARG A 35 -2.59 -15.79 -1.42
N CYS A 36 -1.33 -15.39 -1.50
CA CYS A 36 -0.74 -14.53 -0.48
C CYS A 36 -1.39 -13.14 -0.45
N ALA A 37 -1.70 -12.57 -1.62
CA ALA A 37 -2.39 -11.28 -1.71
C ALA A 37 -3.74 -11.32 -0.97
N LEU A 38 -4.56 -12.33 -1.23
CA LEU A 38 -5.86 -12.48 -0.56
C LEU A 38 -5.69 -12.71 0.95
N GLN A 39 -4.76 -13.56 1.36
CA GLN A 39 -4.50 -13.85 2.78
C GLN A 39 -4.04 -12.62 3.55
N PHE A 40 -3.13 -11.83 2.99
CA PHE A 40 -2.66 -10.59 3.62
C PHE A 40 -3.75 -9.52 3.67
N ALA A 41 -4.54 -9.38 2.61
CA ALA A 41 -5.68 -8.47 2.60
C ALA A 41 -6.71 -8.84 3.67
N ALA A 42 -7.09 -10.12 3.76
CA ALA A 42 -8.02 -10.61 4.78
C ALA A 42 -7.46 -10.42 6.20
N SER A 43 -6.16 -10.63 6.40
CA SER A 43 -5.50 -10.42 7.70
C SER A 43 -5.57 -8.96 8.16
N VAL A 44 -5.19 -8.01 7.30
CA VAL A 44 -5.24 -6.58 7.61
C VAL A 44 -6.68 -6.10 7.81
N ALA A 45 -7.59 -6.52 6.93
CA ALA A 45 -9.01 -6.20 7.08
C ALA A 45 -9.57 -6.75 8.40
N GLY A 46 -9.21 -7.97 8.77
CA GLY A 46 -9.58 -8.59 10.05
C GLY A 46 -9.09 -7.77 11.24
N MET A 47 -7.80 -7.40 11.27
CA MET A 47 -7.27 -6.53 12.32
C MET A 47 -8.04 -5.22 12.43
N LEU A 48 -8.27 -4.52 11.31
CA LEU A 48 -8.96 -3.24 11.29
C LEU A 48 -10.40 -3.35 11.81
N LEU A 49 -11.14 -4.39 11.41
CA LEU A 49 -12.51 -4.61 11.85
C LEU A 49 -12.63 -4.91 13.35
N THR A 50 -11.62 -5.54 13.95
CA THR A 50 -11.61 -5.85 15.39
C THR A 50 -10.95 -4.78 16.25
N THR A 51 -10.30 -3.78 15.64
CA THR A 51 -9.62 -2.70 16.35
C THR A 51 -10.63 -1.60 16.71
N GLN A 52 -10.91 -1.44 18.00
CA GLN A 52 -11.93 -0.48 18.46
C GLN A 52 -11.41 0.96 18.61
N ALA A 53 -10.09 1.16 18.68
CA ALA A 53 -9.48 2.48 18.80
C ALA A 53 -8.09 2.51 18.16
N ILE A 54 -7.74 3.65 17.57
CA ILE A 54 -6.40 3.95 17.07
C ILE A 54 -5.95 5.23 17.78
N ILE A 55 -4.83 5.15 18.52
CA ILE A 55 -4.23 6.30 19.19
C ILE A 55 -3.03 6.75 18.36
N ALA A 56 -2.96 8.04 18.07
CA ALA A 56 -1.85 8.65 17.35
C ALA A 56 -1.29 9.83 18.16
N ASP A 57 0.03 9.98 18.15
CA ASP A 57 0.69 11.14 18.74
C ASP A 57 0.41 12.39 17.91
N LYS A 58 0.24 13.53 18.60
CA LYS A 58 0.12 14.82 17.93
C LYS A 58 1.44 15.16 17.24
N PRO A 59 1.42 15.72 16.01
CA PRO A 59 2.62 16.25 15.38
C PRO A 59 3.35 17.20 16.33
N LYS A 60 4.66 16.99 16.52
CA LYS A 60 5.48 17.90 17.32
C LYS A 60 5.61 19.21 16.56
N ALA A 61 5.44 20.34 17.27
CA ALA A 61 5.88 21.61 16.72
C ALA A 61 7.41 21.59 16.66
N ASP A 62 7.98 22.10 15.58
CA ASP A 62 9.43 22.32 15.51
C ASP A 62 9.79 23.27 16.65
N GLU A 63 10.59 22.79 17.61
CA GLU A 63 11.16 23.67 18.61
C GLU A 63 12.11 24.65 17.90
N PRO A 64 12.02 25.97 18.17
CA PRO A 64 12.98 26.90 17.60
C PRO A 64 14.38 26.46 18.04
N MET A 65 15.18 26.03 17.07
CA MET A 65 16.59 25.69 17.28
C MET A 65 17.24 26.87 18.01
N PRO A 66 17.97 26.64 19.11
CA PRO A 66 18.67 27.69 19.82
C PRO A 66 19.51 28.48 18.81
N ALA A 67 19.25 29.78 18.70
CA ALA A 67 20.07 30.64 17.87
C ALA A 67 21.53 30.45 18.32
N PRO A 68 22.49 30.21 17.39
CA PRO A 68 23.88 30.08 17.77
C PRO A 68 24.26 31.32 18.56
N SER A 69 24.65 31.13 19.82
CA SER A 69 25.14 32.19 20.68
C SER A 69 26.25 32.89 19.92
N ALA A 70 26.06 34.16 19.57
CA ALA A 70 27.11 35.00 19.01
C ALA A 70 28.24 35.06 20.04
N GLY A 71 29.21 34.16 19.88
CA GLY A 71 30.35 34.03 20.76
C GLY A 71 31.12 35.35 20.75
N MET A 72 31.10 36.01 21.91
CA MET A 72 32.29 36.56 22.56
C MET A 72 33.35 37.14 21.60
N GLY A 73 33.00 38.19 20.86
CA GLY A 73 33.93 39.01 20.08
C GLY A 73 34.16 40.36 20.73
N GLY A 74 34.66 40.37 21.97
CA GLY A 74 34.84 41.59 22.74
C GLY A 74 35.76 41.41 23.94
N MET A 75 37.06 41.17 23.69
CA MET A 75 38.11 41.41 24.67
C MET A 75 39.48 41.49 23.97
N GLY A 76 40.11 42.66 23.97
CA GLY A 76 41.53 42.80 23.64
C GLY A 76 41.84 44.07 22.85
N GLY A 77 42.29 45.11 23.56
CA GLY A 77 43.22 46.08 22.99
C GLY A 77 44.64 45.50 22.91
#